data_AF-A0A0Q7EDQ7-F1
#
_entry.id   AF-A0A0Q7EDQ7-F1
#
_cell.length_a   1.000
_cell.length_b   1.000
_cell.length_c   1.000
_cell.angle_alpha   90.00
_cell.angle_beta   90.00
_cell.angle_gamma   90.00
#
_symmetry.space_group_name_H-M   'P 1'
#
loop_
_entity.id
_entity.type
_entity.pdbx_description
1 polymer ?
#
loop_
_entity_poly.entity_id
_entity_poly.type
_entity_poly.pdbx_seq_one_letter_code
_entity_poly.pdbx_strand_id
1 'polypeptide(L)'
;MAKRVRDSQLESRASREKLEARGKPYYRSIAQGLHLGYRKNKTGGNWVVRQYVGHEEYKVETIAHADDKLDADGERVLNFWQAQEWARGMHRRVSETSAGPALTVRLVLDEYLAAREAANLRDDGYRLKQHVLSLPIADRLLEKLDGSELSQWRANLGTKGLKPATVVRIATDFKAALNAAIVRHSKRLPGNFPLEVKNGLRALRAAAPAARSLQVLPDADIRAVLAASADVDAEGDWGGDLHMLFVMLAATGARFSQVARLTVADVQVEQGRIMVPVSFKGQGEKATTHTARRVGADVLALIKPALAGRKGHEPLLRRPRWRQTGPATWIKDSRGPWINASELSRPWRAVRIKAELSADVVPYAFRHSSIVRGLREGLPVRLVAAQHDTSSAMIEKHYAAYIVDAMDELAGRAVVPLLSAPVAPLTQVDAA
;
A
#
# COMPACT_ATOMS: atom_id res chain seq x y z
N MET A 1 -32.81 -29.88 17.11
CA MET A 1 -33.93 -30.58 16.43
C MET A 1 -34.93 -29.53 15.96
N ALA A 2 -35.05 -29.30 14.65
CA ALA A 2 -35.95 -28.29 14.10
C ALA A 2 -37.41 -28.79 14.17
N LYS A 3 -38.25 -28.10 14.94
CA LYS A 3 -39.70 -28.35 15.00
C LYS A 3 -40.26 -28.11 13.59
N ARG A 4 -40.60 -29.17 12.84
CA ARG A 4 -41.34 -29.05 11.58
C ARG A 4 -42.65 -28.30 11.86
N VAL A 5 -42.74 -27.06 11.37
CA VAL A 5 -43.99 -26.29 11.43
C VAL A 5 -45.02 -27.09 10.64
N ARG A 6 -46.13 -27.47 11.27
CA ARG A 6 -47.24 -28.16 10.58
C ARG A 6 -47.85 -27.19 9.58
N ASP A 7 -47.70 -27.48 8.29
CA ASP A 7 -48.33 -26.71 7.24
C ASP A 7 -49.85 -26.81 7.37
N SER A 8 -50.52 -25.66 7.44
CA SER A 8 -51.97 -25.59 7.47
C SER A 8 -52.52 -25.69 6.04
N GLN A 9 -53.61 -26.45 5.84
CA GLN A 9 -54.32 -26.46 4.56
C GLN A 9 -55.13 -25.16 4.43
N LEU A 10 -54.64 -24.23 3.61
CA LEU A 10 -55.22 -22.89 3.42
C LEU A 10 -55.73 -22.64 2.00
N GLU A 11 -55.61 -23.62 1.11
CA GLU A 11 -55.82 -23.46 -0.34
C GLU A 11 -57.29 -23.21 -0.70
N SER A 12 -58.23 -23.89 -0.03
CA SER A 12 -59.65 -23.83 -0.37
C SER A 12 -60.49 -23.12 0.71
N ARG A 13 -61.60 -22.49 0.30
CA ARG A 13 -62.57 -21.87 1.24
C ARG A 13 -63.05 -22.87 2.30
N ALA A 14 -63.40 -24.08 1.88
CA ALA A 14 -63.86 -25.15 2.77
C ALA A 14 -62.80 -25.62 3.78
N SER A 15 -61.51 -25.61 3.43
CA SER A 15 -60.44 -25.95 4.38
C SER A 15 -60.23 -24.84 5.40
N ARG A 16 -60.33 -23.56 4.98
CA ARG A 16 -60.25 -22.41 5.88
C ARG A 16 -61.46 -22.29 6.82
N GLU A 17 -62.64 -22.67 6.35
CA GLU A 17 -63.87 -22.68 7.15
C GLU A 17 -63.80 -23.67 8.32
N LYS A 18 -63.14 -24.82 8.15
CA LYS A 18 -62.97 -25.83 9.22
C LYS A 18 -61.99 -25.42 10.32
N LEU A 19 -61.21 -24.36 10.13
CA LEU A 19 -60.23 -23.90 11.13
C LEU A 19 -60.93 -23.23 12.32
N GLU A 20 -60.37 -23.35 13.51
CA GLU A 20 -60.89 -22.65 14.69
C GLU A 20 -60.56 -21.15 14.63
N ALA A 21 -61.50 -20.30 15.06
CA ALA A 21 -61.23 -18.87 15.16
C ALA A 21 -60.27 -18.60 16.32
N ARG A 22 -59.06 -18.10 16.03
CA ARG A 22 -58.04 -17.77 17.02
C ARG A 22 -57.21 -16.56 16.60
N GLY A 23 -56.71 -15.80 17.56
CA GLY A 23 -55.90 -14.60 17.28
C GLY A 23 -54.57 -14.89 16.57
N LYS A 24 -54.01 -16.10 16.77
CA LYS A 24 -52.76 -16.53 16.13
C LYS A 24 -53.02 -17.08 14.71
N PRO A 25 -52.41 -16.51 13.65
CA PRO A 25 -52.61 -17.01 12.29
C PRO A 25 -52.19 -18.48 12.12
N TYR A 26 -52.87 -19.18 11.22
CA TYR A 26 -52.46 -20.47 10.70
C TYR A 26 -51.44 -20.25 9.59
N TYR A 27 -50.24 -20.78 9.73
CA TYR A 27 -49.17 -20.56 8.76
C TYR A 27 -48.95 -21.77 7.85
N ARG A 28 -48.49 -21.47 6.64
CA ARG A 28 -47.91 -22.39 5.69
C ARG A 28 -46.61 -21.81 5.16
N SER A 29 -45.57 -22.63 5.10
CA SER A 29 -44.29 -22.22 4.52
C SER A 29 -44.43 -22.08 3.01
N ILE A 30 -43.94 -20.98 2.43
CA ILE A 30 -43.97 -20.74 0.98
C ILE A 30 -42.58 -20.51 0.36
N ALA A 31 -41.58 -20.17 1.19
CA ALA A 31 -40.14 -20.14 0.87
C ALA A 31 -39.31 -20.14 2.17
N GLN A 32 -37.99 -20.28 2.08
CA GLN A 32 -37.11 -20.24 3.25
C GLN A 32 -37.25 -18.91 4.01
N GLY A 33 -37.70 -18.96 5.26
CA GLY A 33 -37.91 -17.77 6.09
C GLY A 33 -39.16 -16.95 5.74
N LEU A 34 -40.02 -17.41 4.81
CA LEU A 34 -41.25 -16.73 4.40
C LEU A 34 -42.46 -17.67 4.53
N HIS A 35 -43.45 -17.22 5.30
CA HIS A 35 -44.68 -17.97 5.55
C HIS A 35 -45.89 -17.14 5.17
N LEU A 36 -46.85 -17.77 4.50
CA LEU A 36 -48.18 -17.22 4.29
C LEU A 36 -49.09 -17.72 5.42
N GLY A 37 -49.79 -16.79 6.04
CA GLY A 37 -50.64 -17.00 7.18
C GLY A 37 -52.09 -16.62 6.89
N TYR A 38 -53.02 -17.35 7.50
CA TYR A 38 -54.44 -17.04 7.49
C TYR A 38 -54.92 -16.81 8.92
N ARG A 39 -55.44 -15.62 9.20
CA ARG A 39 -56.03 -15.27 10.50
C ARG A 39 -57.55 -15.31 10.39
N LYS A 40 -58.18 -16.32 11.00
CA LYS A 40 -59.64 -16.47 11.02
C LYS A 40 -60.29 -15.55 12.06
N ASN A 41 -61.19 -14.68 11.62
CA ASN A 41 -62.04 -13.86 12.50
C ASN A 41 -63.50 -14.34 12.44
N LYS A 42 -64.37 -13.75 13.28
CA LYS A 42 -65.79 -14.12 13.38
C LYS A 42 -66.57 -14.01 12.06
N THR A 43 -66.18 -13.07 11.19
CA THR A 43 -66.92 -12.73 9.97
C THR A 43 -66.20 -13.09 8.67
N GLY A 44 -64.94 -13.52 8.73
CA GLY A 44 -64.06 -13.84 7.60
C GLY A 44 -62.59 -13.80 8.02
N GLY A 45 -61.67 -14.26 7.18
CA GLY A 45 -60.24 -14.24 7.49
C GLY A 45 -59.42 -13.22 6.72
N ASN A 46 -58.21 -12.96 7.22
CA ASN A 46 -57.22 -12.09 6.57
C ASN A 46 -55.95 -12.88 6.25
N TRP A 47 -55.33 -12.54 5.12
CA TRP A 47 -53.99 -13.01 4.76
C TRP A 47 -52.93 -12.21 5.53
N VAL A 48 -51.94 -12.93 6.05
CA VAL A 48 -50.86 -12.40 6.87
C VAL A 48 -49.55 -12.96 6.37
N VAL A 49 -48.55 -12.14 6.11
CA VAL A 49 -47.21 -12.62 5.77
C VAL A 49 -46.33 -12.58 7.00
N ARG A 50 -45.57 -13.65 7.22
CA ARG A 50 -44.54 -13.72 8.26
C ARG A 50 -43.18 -13.93 7.61
N GLN A 51 -42.33 -12.92 7.71
CA GLN A 51 -40.98 -12.89 7.14
C GLN A 51 -39.93 -12.89 8.24
N TYR A 52 -38.90 -13.72 8.09
CA TYR A 52 -37.74 -13.72 8.96
C TYR A 52 -36.87 -12.48 8.73
N VAL A 53 -36.54 -11.77 9.80
CA VAL A 53 -35.73 -10.53 9.73
C VAL A 53 -34.34 -10.67 10.38
N GLY A 54 -33.97 -11.88 10.84
CA GLY A 54 -32.73 -12.14 11.56
C GLY A 54 -32.95 -12.28 13.07
N HIS A 55 -31.92 -12.71 13.81
CA HIS A 55 -31.94 -12.81 15.29
C HIS A 55 -33.14 -13.55 15.90
N GLU A 56 -33.63 -14.62 15.25
CA GLU A 56 -34.83 -15.36 15.67
C GLU A 56 -36.15 -14.55 15.63
N GLU A 57 -36.12 -13.33 15.07
CA GLU A 57 -37.26 -12.43 14.97
C GLU A 57 -37.97 -12.55 13.61
N TYR A 58 -39.29 -12.32 13.66
CA TYR A 58 -40.15 -12.35 12.48
C TYR A 58 -41.01 -11.10 12.42
N LYS A 59 -41.01 -10.42 11.28
CA LYS A 59 -41.97 -9.37 10.97
C LYS A 59 -43.26 -10.00 10.45
N VAL A 60 -44.38 -9.59 11.01
CA VAL A 60 -45.71 -10.10 10.67
C VAL A 60 -46.57 -8.94 10.16
N GLU A 61 -47.12 -9.06 8.96
CA GLU A 61 -47.87 -7.99 8.30
C GLU A 61 -49.16 -8.55 7.68
N THR A 62 -50.28 -7.85 7.84
CA THR A 62 -51.55 -8.23 7.21
C THR A 62 -51.62 -7.62 5.82
N ILE A 63 -51.88 -8.46 4.81
CA ILE A 63 -51.70 -8.07 3.41
C ILE A 63 -53.02 -7.83 2.67
N ALA A 64 -54.07 -8.59 2.98
CA ALA A 64 -55.39 -8.46 2.35
C ALA A 64 -56.46 -9.26 3.11
N HIS A 65 -57.73 -9.07 2.75
CA HIS A 65 -58.80 -9.99 3.14
C HIS A 65 -58.72 -11.29 2.33
N ALA A 66 -59.16 -12.40 2.93
CA ALA A 66 -59.28 -13.66 2.23
C ALA A 66 -60.62 -13.75 1.49
N ASP A 67 -60.64 -14.51 0.38
CA ASP A 67 -61.82 -14.76 -0.45
C ASP A 67 -62.83 -15.72 0.22
N ASP A 68 -63.12 -15.56 1.51
CA ASP A 68 -64.01 -16.50 2.22
C ASP A 68 -65.49 -16.23 1.92
N LYS A 69 -65.86 -14.95 1.72
CA LYS A 69 -67.25 -14.51 1.47
C LYS A 69 -67.42 -13.62 0.25
N LEU A 70 -66.33 -13.04 -0.23
CA LEU A 70 -66.28 -12.20 -1.41
C LEU A 70 -65.36 -12.86 -2.42
N ASP A 71 -65.65 -12.67 -3.71
CA ASP A 71 -64.74 -13.12 -4.75
C ASP A 71 -63.48 -12.28 -4.77
N ALA A 72 -62.39 -12.92 -5.18
CA ALA A 72 -61.09 -12.28 -5.16
C ALA A 72 -61.00 -11.23 -6.28
N ASP A 73 -60.72 -10.00 -5.89
CA ASP A 73 -60.57 -8.84 -6.79
C ASP A 73 -59.10 -8.61 -7.20
N GLY A 74 -58.16 -9.32 -6.57
CA GLY A 74 -56.73 -9.19 -6.82
C GLY A 74 -56.06 -7.98 -6.14
N GLU A 75 -56.82 -7.18 -5.40
CA GLU A 75 -56.34 -5.97 -4.72
C GLU A 75 -56.60 -6.00 -3.21
N ARG A 76 -57.87 -6.08 -2.79
CA ARG A 76 -58.31 -6.00 -1.38
C ARG A 76 -58.75 -7.36 -0.85
N VAL A 77 -59.26 -8.22 -1.72
CA VAL A 77 -59.65 -9.60 -1.46
C VAL A 77 -58.82 -10.51 -2.33
N LEU A 78 -57.97 -11.33 -1.71
CA LEU A 78 -57.10 -12.25 -2.41
C LEU A 78 -57.54 -13.69 -2.17
N ASN A 79 -57.44 -14.52 -3.20
CA ASN A 79 -57.41 -15.97 -3.02
C ASN A 79 -56.03 -16.45 -2.56
N PHE A 80 -55.91 -17.73 -2.21
CA PHE A 80 -54.64 -18.29 -1.71
C PHE A 80 -53.46 -18.11 -2.67
N TRP A 81 -53.68 -18.27 -3.98
CA TRP A 81 -52.63 -18.18 -5.00
C TRP A 81 -52.16 -16.74 -5.18
N GLN A 82 -53.10 -15.79 -5.26
CA GLN A 82 -52.78 -14.36 -5.33
C GLN A 82 -52.06 -13.88 -4.07
N ALA A 83 -52.49 -14.33 -2.89
CA ALA A 83 -51.83 -14.01 -1.63
C ALA A 83 -50.40 -14.60 -1.56
N GLN A 84 -50.18 -15.78 -2.14
CA GLN A 84 -48.85 -16.40 -2.24
C GLN A 84 -47.93 -15.61 -3.18
N GLU A 85 -48.41 -15.22 -4.36
CA GLU A 85 -47.64 -14.40 -5.30
C GLU A 85 -47.31 -13.03 -4.73
N TRP A 86 -48.28 -12.39 -4.07
CA TRP A 86 -48.09 -11.11 -3.39
C TRP A 86 -47.02 -11.21 -2.31
N ALA A 87 -47.07 -12.25 -1.48
CA ALA A 87 -46.06 -12.51 -0.44
C ALA A 87 -44.66 -12.73 -1.03
N ARG A 88 -44.54 -13.47 -2.15
CA ARG A 88 -43.28 -13.65 -2.87
C ARG A 88 -42.75 -12.34 -3.47
N GLY A 89 -43.63 -11.52 -4.03
CA GLY A 89 -43.29 -10.21 -4.58
C GLY A 89 -42.80 -9.22 -3.52
N MET A 90 -43.46 -9.20 -2.35
CA MET A 90 -43.00 -8.41 -1.20
C MET A 90 -41.61 -8.87 -0.71
N HIS A 91 -41.40 -10.19 -0.59
CA HIS A 91 -40.11 -10.74 -0.15
C HIS A 91 -38.96 -10.36 -1.10
N ARG A 92 -39.20 -10.38 -2.42
CA ARG A 92 -38.22 -9.96 -3.43
C ARG A 92 -37.82 -8.50 -3.27
N ARG A 93 -38.81 -7.59 -3.15
CA ARG A 93 -38.58 -6.14 -2.96
C ARG A 93 -37.82 -5.81 -1.68
N VAL A 94 -38.13 -6.52 -0.58
CA VAL A 94 -37.42 -6.34 0.69
C VAL A 94 -35.99 -6.87 0.61
N SER A 95 -35.74 -8.00 -0.06
CA SER A 95 -34.39 -8.52 -0.30
C SER A 95 -33.54 -7.53 -1.11
N GLU A 96 -34.11 -6.97 -2.18
CA GLU A 96 -33.45 -5.96 -3.03
C GLU A 96 -33.14 -4.67 -2.28
N THR A 97 -34.05 -4.21 -1.41
CA THR A 97 -33.86 -2.99 -0.60
C THR A 97 -32.87 -3.21 0.55
N SER A 98 -32.78 -4.43 1.09
CA SER A 98 -31.92 -4.77 2.24
C SER A 98 -30.50 -5.19 1.83
N ALA A 99 -30.26 -5.50 0.55
CA ALA A 99 -28.97 -5.97 0.06
C ALA A 99 -27.91 -4.87 -0.09
N GLY A 100 -28.27 -3.59 0.07
CA GLY A 100 -27.37 -2.46 -0.15
C GLY A 100 -26.95 -2.30 -1.62
N PRO A 101 -26.12 -1.29 -1.97
CA PRO A 101 -25.66 -1.08 -3.34
C PRO A 101 -24.90 -2.31 -3.85
N ALA A 102 -25.01 -2.58 -5.15
CA ALA A 102 -24.32 -3.70 -5.79
C ALA A 102 -22.80 -3.62 -5.53
N LEU A 103 -22.20 -4.72 -5.04
CA LEU A 103 -20.77 -4.78 -4.76
C LEU A 103 -19.98 -4.89 -6.07
N THR A 104 -19.62 -3.74 -6.64
CA THR A 104 -18.73 -3.64 -7.79
C THR A 104 -17.29 -3.42 -7.37
N VAL A 105 -16.35 -3.72 -8.26
CA VAL A 105 -14.92 -3.41 -8.07
C VAL A 105 -14.73 -1.92 -7.78
N ARG A 106 -15.46 -1.04 -8.47
CA ARG A 106 -15.45 0.41 -8.26
C ARG A 106 -15.81 0.78 -6.83
N LEU A 107 -16.95 0.31 -6.34
CA LEU A 107 -17.43 0.62 -4.99
C LEU A 107 -16.40 0.24 -3.94
N VAL A 108 -15.85 -0.98 -4.01
CA VAL A 108 -14.89 -1.46 -3.00
C VAL A 108 -13.53 -0.76 -3.10
N LEU A 109 -13.13 -0.32 -4.28
CA LEU A 109 -11.92 0.49 -4.45
C LEU A 109 -12.12 1.90 -3.90
N ASP A 110 -13.27 2.52 -4.11
CA ASP A 110 -13.58 3.83 -3.55
C ASP A 110 -13.62 3.77 -2.01
N GLU A 111 -14.24 2.74 -1.43
CA GLU A 111 -14.20 2.49 0.02
C GLU A 111 -12.77 2.29 0.54
N TYR A 112 -11.95 1.52 -0.19
CA TYR A 112 -10.56 1.27 0.18
C TYR A 112 -9.71 2.54 0.12
N LEU A 113 -9.89 3.36 -0.93
CA LEU A 113 -9.16 4.63 -1.08
C LEU A 113 -9.57 5.64 -0.01
N ALA A 114 -10.88 5.76 0.29
CA ALA A 114 -11.38 6.63 1.35
C ALA A 114 -10.84 6.23 2.74
N ALA A 115 -10.78 4.92 3.03
CA ALA A 115 -10.21 4.43 4.29
C ALA A 115 -8.72 4.76 4.43
N ARG A 116 -7.96 4.70 3.33
CA ARG A 116 -6.53 5.06 3.32
C ARG A 116 -6.31 6.55 3.51
N GLU A 117 -7.14 7.37 2.87
CA GLU A 117 -7.12 8.83 3.01
C GLU A 117 -7.44 9.24 4.46
N ALA A 118 -8.49 8.66 5.06
CA ALA A 118 -8.84 8.88 6.46
C ALA A 118 -7.70 8.47 7.43
N ALA A 119 -6.93 7.43 7.08
CA ALA A 119 -5.77 7.00 7.84
C ALA A 119 -4.49 7.84 7.58
N ASN A 120 -4.60 8.92 6.80
CA ASN A 120 -3.49 9.78 6.37
C ASN A 120 -2.32 8.97 5.75
N LEU A 121 -2.66 7.85 5.09
CA LEU A 121 -1.70 7.05 4.35
C LEU A 121 -1.50 7.69 2.99
N ARG A 122 -0.24 7.72 2.53
CA ARG A 122 0.12 8.31 1.23
C ARG A 122 -0.81 7.83 0.11
N ASP A 123 -1.40 8.78 -0.62
CA ASP A 123 -2.25 8.51 -1.78
C ASP A 123 -1.41 8.01 -2.97
N ASP A 124 -1.17 6.70 -2.98
CA ASP A 124 -0.67 5.96 -4.14
C ASP A 124 -1.83 5.46 -5.03
N GLY A 125 -3.06 5.91 -4.79
CA GLY A 125 -4.29 5.47 -5.44
C GLY A 125 -4.35 5.78 -6.93
N TYR A 126 -3.48 6.67 -7.43
CA TYR A 126 -3.33 6.97 -8.85
C TYR A 126 -3.21 5.71 -9.73
N ARG A 127 -2.47 4.68 -9.27
CA ARG A 127 -2.34 3.43 -10.04
C ARG A 127 -3.65 2.67 -10.16
N LEU A 128 -4.42 2.59 -9.07
CA LEU A 128 -5.73 1.94 -9.06
C LEU A 128 -6.73 2.74 -9.90
N LYS A 129 -6.70 4.08 -9.78
CA LYS A 129 -7.49 4.99 -10.62
C LYS A 129 -7.18 4.79 -12.11
N GLN A 130 -5.90 4.80 -12.49
CA GLN A 130 -5.48 4.72 -13.89
C GLN A 130 -5.56 3.31 -14.50
N HIS A 131 -5.36 2.24 -13.72
CA HIS A 131 -5.21 0.88 -14.27
C HIS A 131 -6.27 -0.12 -13.77
N VAL A 132 -7.20 0.30 -12.90
CA VAL A 132 -8.36 -0.50 -12.49
C VAL A 132 -9.65 0.27 -12.76
N LEU A 133 -9.84 1.44 -12.13
CA LEU A 133 -11.10 2.21 -12.19
C LEU A 133 -11.45 2.79 -13.56
N SER A 134 -10.44 2.98 -14.41
CA SER A 134 -10.57 3.42 -15.81
C SER A 134 -10.89 2.28 -16.78
N LEU A 135 -10.83 1.02 -16.33
CA LEU A 135 -11.00 -0.16 -17.16
C LEU A 135 -12.36 -0.83 -16.88
N PRO A 136 -12.88 -1.62 -17.84
CA PRO A 136 -14.18 -2.30 -17.68
C PRO A 136 -14.29 -3.22 -16.45
N ILE A 137 -13.16 -3.68 -15.91
CA ILE A 137 -13.13 -4.48 -14.67
C ILE A 137 -13.72 -3.72 -13.47
N ALA A 138 -13.70 -2.38 -13.48
CA ALA A 138 -14.23 -1.55 -12.42
C ALA A 138 -15.73 -1.75 -12.18
N ASP A 139 -16.49 -2.02 -13.24
CA ASP A 139 -17.95 -2.13 -13.15
C ASP A 139 -18.41 -3.58 -12.95
N ARG A 140 -17.46 -4.52 -12.85
CA ARG A 140 -17.77 -5.94 -12.57
C ARG A 140 -18.25 -6.12 -11.13
N LEU A 141 -19.31 -6.92 -10.98
CA LEU A 141 -19.80 -7.38 -9.68
C LEU A 141 -18.80 -8.37 -9.08
N LEU A 142 -18.47 -8.20 -7.80
CA LEU A 142 -17.54 -9.09 -7.09
C LEU A 142 -18.04 -10.54 -7.08
N GLU A 143 -19.35 -10.76 -7.01
CA GLU A 143 -19.96 -12.10 -7.08
C GLU A 143 -19.66 -12.82 -8.41
N LYS A 144 -19.48 -12.06 -9.50
CA LYS A 144 -19.21 -12.57 -10.85
C LYS A 144 -17.75 -12.46 -11.26
N LEU A 145 -16.89 -12.00 -10.35
CA LEU A 145 -15.47 -11.80 -10.62
C LEU A 145 -14.70 -13.05 -10.20
N ASP A 146 -14.04 -13.71 -11.17
CA ASP A 146 -13.27 -14.93 -10.93
C ASP A 146 -11.76 -14.75 -11.14
N GLY A 147 -10.98 -15.77 -10.79
CA GLY A 147 -9.52 -15.76 -10.91
C GLY A 147 -9.02 -15.69 -12.35
N SER A 148 -9.82 -16.12 -13.32
CA SER A 148 -9.48 -16.07 -14.75
C SER A 148 -9.57 -14.63 -15.28
N GLU A 149 -10.63 -13.89 -14.92
CA GLU A 149 -10.81 -12.48 -15.26
C GLU A 149 -9.69 -11.63 -14.64
N LEU A 150 -9.33 -11.90 -13.37
CA LEU A 150 -8.22 -11.24 -12.69
C LEU A 150 -6.86 -11.53 -13.35
N SER A 151 -6.63 -12.77 -13.76
CA SER A 151 -5.41 -13.17 -14.45
C SER A 151 -5.29 -12.51 -15.83
N GLN A 152 -6.40 -12.47 -16.57
CA GLN A 152 -6.46 -11.86 -17.89
C GLN A 152 -6.30 -10.34 -17.82
N TRP A 153 -6.95 -9.68 -16.86
CA TRP A 153 -6.73 -8.26 -16.59
C TRP A 153 -5.25 -7.96 -16.35
N ARG A 154 -4.57 -8.77 -15.52
CA ARG A 154 -3.13 -8.60 -15.26
C ARG A 154 -2.29 -8.80 -16.52
N ALA A 155 -2.59 -9.83 -17.32
CA ALA A 155 -1.89 -10.07 -18.59
C ALA A 155 -2.04 -8.89 -19.56
N ASN A 156 -3.25 -8.33 -19.65
CA ASN A 156 -3.57 -7.17 -20.48
C ASN A 156 -2.85 -5.89 -20.04
N LEU A 157 -2.49 -5.76 -18.76
CA LEU A 157 -1.62 -4.65 -18.33
C LEU A 157 -0.21 -4.78 -18.90
N GLY A 158 0.31 -6.01 -19.04
CA GLY A 158 1.61 -6.27 -19.65
C GLY A 158 1.63 -5.97 -21.15
N THR A 159 0.57 -6.34 -21.88
CA THR A 159 0.47 -6.09 -23.33
C THR A 159 0.38 -4.59 -23.67
N LYS A 160 -0.12 -3.76 -22.75
CA LYS A 160 -0.13 -2.29 -22.86
C LYS A 160 1.25 -1.63 -22.66
N GLY A 161 2.34 -2.40 -22.67
CA GLY A 161 3.71 -1.88 -22.56
C GLY A 161 4.15 -1.50 -21.15
N LEU A 162 3.38 -1.87 -20.11
CA LEU A 162 3.81 -1.65 -18.73
C LEU A 162 4.93 -2.61 -18.36
N LYS A 163 5.97 -2.09 -17.70
CA LYS A 163 7.08 -2.90 -17.19
C LYS A 163 6.55 -3.97 -16.22
N PRO A 164 7.12 -5.18 -16.20
CA PRO A 164 6.66 -6.27 -15.33
C PRO A 164 6.56 -5.87 -13.84
N ALA A 165 7.55 -5.13 -13.33
CA ALA A 165 7.55 -4.63 -11.96
C ALA A 165 6.37 -3.68 -11.65
N THR A 166 5.96 -2.87 -12.63
CA THR A 166 4.78 -1.99 -12.51
C THR A 166 3.50 -2.80 -12.44
N VAL A 167 3.35 -3.81 -13.30
CA VAL A 167 2.19 -4.71 -13.31
C VAL A 167 2.06 -5.43 -11.95
N VAL A 168 3.16 -5.96 -11.41
CA VAL A 168 3.17 -6.61 -10.09
C VAL A 168 2.74 -5.66 -8.98
N ARG A 169 3.19 -4.40 -9.02
CA ARG A 169 2.80 -3.39 -8.02
C ARG A 169 1.30 -3.07 -8.09
N ILE A 170 0.77 -2.84 -9.29
CA ILE A 170 -0.67 -2.59 -9.48
C ILE A 170 -1.49 -3.78 -9.01
N ALA A 171 -1.10 -5.01 -9.37
CA ALA A 171 -1.79 -6.22 -8.94
C ALA A 171 -1.75 -6.41 -7.41
N THR A 172 -0.65 -6.04 -6.75
CA THR A 172 -0.53 -6.08 -5.29
C THR A 172 -1.46 -5.07 -4.62
N ASP A 173 -1.49 -3.84 -5.12
CA ASP A 173 -2.37 -2.78 -4.62
C ASP A 173 -3.86 -3.18 -4.81
N PHE A 174 -4.20 -3.76 -5.97
CA PHE A 174 -5.56 -4.21 -6.27
C PHE A 174 -5.97 -5.39 -5.37
N LYS A 175 -5.05 -6.36 -5.18
CA LYS A 175 -5.26 -7.48 -4.25
C LYS A 175 -5.52 -7.00 -2.82
N ALA A 176 -4.81 -5.97 -2.37
CA ALA A 176 -5.03 -5.39 -1.04
C ALA A 176 -6.44 -4.79 -0.90
N ALA A 177 -6.93 -4.08 -1.92
CA ALA A 177 -8.30 -3.55 -1.95
C ALA A 177 -9.35 -4.67 -1.90
N LEU A 178 -9.19 -5.72 -2.71
CA LEU A 178 -10.11 -6.88 -2.71
C LEU A 178 -10.07 -7.64 -1.39
N ASN A 179 -8.91 -7.78 -0.75
CA ASN A 179 -8.79 -8.39 0.58
C ASN A 179 -9.51 -7.56 1.65
N ALA A 180 -9.44 -6.22 1.59
CA ALA A 180 -10.21 -5.37 2.49
C ALA A 180 -11.72 -5.56 2.27
N ALA A 181 -12.15 -5.68 1.02
CA ALA A 181 -13.55 -5.99 0.68
C ALA A 181 -14.00 -7.35 1.21
N ILE A 182 -13.15 -8.38 1.13
CA ILE A 182 -13.41 -9.73 1.68
C ILE A 182 -13.71 -9.65 3.17
N VAL A 183 -12.92 -8.88 3.93
CA VAL A 183 -13.14 -8.71 5.38
C VAL A 183 -14.44 -7.95 5.66
N ARG A 184 -14.68 -6.85 4.93
CA ARG A 184 -15.82 -5.96 5.17
C ARG A 184 -17.17 -6.55 4.73
N HIS A 185 -17.18 -7.27 3.62
CA HIS A 185 -18.39 -7.74 2.94
C HIS A 185 -18.49 -9.27 2.88
N SER A 186 -17.84 -9.98 3.81
CA SER A 186 -17.76 -11.46 3.83
C SER A 186 -19.10 -12.18 3.68
N LYS A 187 -20.18 -11.62 4.25
CA LYS A 187 -21.54 -12.19 4.18
C LYS A 187 -22.18 -12.10 2.79
N ARG A 188 -21.69 -11.22 1.92
CA ARG A 188 -22.24 -10.94 0.58
C ARG A 188 -21.40 -11.53 -0.55
N LEU A 189 -20.28 -12.18 -0.23
CA LEU A 189 -19.31 -12.70 -1.19
C LEU A 189 -19.32 -14.23 -1.22
N PRO A 190 -19.05 -14.85 -2.39
CA PRO A 190 -18.86 -16.29 -2.48
C PRO A 190 -17.73 -16.79 -1.57
N GLY A 191 -17.90 -17.97 -0.96
CA GLY A 191 -16.91 -18.54 -0.05
C GLY A 191 -15.53 -18.83 -0.69
N ASN A 192 -15.49 -19.07 -2.00
CA ASN A 192 -14.26 -19.27 -2.78
C ASN A 192 -13.61 -17.96 -3.25
N PHE A 193 -14.28 -16.81 -3.12
CA PHE A 193 -13.78 -15.52 -3.63
C PHE A 193 -12.37 -15.16 -3.12
N PRO A 194 -11.99 -15.39 -1.85
CA PRO A 194 -10.61 -15.17 -1.40
C PRO A 194 -9.55 -15.99 -2.16
N LEU A 195 -9.91 -17.22 -2.56
CA LEU A 195 -9.03 -18.10 -3.33
C LEU A 195 -8.91 -17.60 -4.78
N GLU A 196 -10.02 -17.17 -5.39
CA GLU A 196 -10.04 -16.54 -6.73
C GLU A 196 -9.12 -15.33 -6.79
N VAL A 197 -9.23 -14.42 -5.81
CA VAL A 197 -8.37 -13.24 -5.70
C VAL A 197 -6.91 -13.63 -5.52
N LYS A 198 -6.63 -14.61 -4.63
CA LYS A 198 -5.26 -15.08 -4.36
C LYS A 198 -4.59 -15.64 -5.62
N ASN A 199 -5.30 -16.50 -6.35
CA ASN A 199 -4.78 -17.20 -7.53
C ASN A 199 -4.72 -16.27 -8.74
N GLY A 200 -5.80 -15.54 -9.01
CA GLY A 200 -5.91 -14.63 -10.15
C GLY A 200 -4.87 -13.51 -10.11
N LEU A 201 -4.55 -12.98 -8.91
CA LEU A 201 -3.54 -11.94 -8.72
C LEU A 201 -2.18 -12.45 -8.26
N ARG A 202 -1.94 -13.78 -8.30
CA ARG A 202 -0.62 -14.35 -7.98
C ARG A 202 0.45 -13.83 -8.92
N ALA A 203 1.47 -13.16 -8.40
CA ALA A 203 2.60 -12.71 -9.21
C ALA A 203 3.18 -13.90 -10.01
N LEU A 204 3.15 -13.79 -11.35
CA LEU A 204 3.94 -14.69 -12.19
C LEU A 204 5.40 -14.45 -11.82
N ARG A 205 6.20 -15.53 -11.72
CA ARG A 205 7.66 -15.38 -11.62
C ARG A 205 8.11 -14.68 -12.90
N ALA A 206 8.19 -13.35 -12.86
CA ALA A 206 8.93 -12.60 -13.84
C ALA A 206 10.38 -13.11 -13.75
N ALA A 207 11.04 -13.27 -14.89
CA ALA A 207 12.49 -13.30 -14.92
C ALA A 207 12.99 -12.17 -13.99
N ALA A 208 13.94 -12.48 -13.10
CA ALA A 208 14.49 -11.47 -12.20
C ALA A 208 14.74 -10.22 -13.04
N PRO A 209 14.12 -9.06 -12.69
CA PRO A 209 14.27 -7.87 -13.51
C PRO A 209 15.77 -7.68 -13.67
N ALA A 210 16.26 -7.55 -14.91
CA ALA A 210 17.66 -7.28 -15.19
C ALA A 210 18.06 -6.15 -14.24
N ALA A 211 18.80 -6.52 -13.18
CA ALA A 211 19.02 -5.60 -12.09
C ALA A 211 19.79 -4.44 -12.71
N ARG A 212 19.26 -3.21 -12.61
CA ARG A 212 20.05 -2.05 -13.01
C ARG A 212 21.39 -2.19 -12.31
N SER A 213 22.47 -2.13 -13.09
CA SER A 213 23.81 -2.24 -12.54
C SER A 213 23.95 -1.29 -11.37
N LEU A 214 24.52 -1.79 -10.28
CA LEU A 214 24.71 -1.02 -9.07
C LEU A 214 25.61 0.18 -9.40
N GLN A 215 25.09 1.40 -9.25
CA GLN A 215 25.84 2.62 -9.53
C GLN A 215 26.68 2.98 -8.29
N VAL A 216 27.91 2.49 -8.26
CA VAL A 216 28.92 2.80 -7.24
C VAL A 216 29.85 3.85 -7.81
N LEU A 217 29.84 5.04 -7.23
CA LEU A 217 30.69 6.16 -7.65
C LEU A 217 32.03 6.10 -6.92
N PRO A 218 33.16 6.26 -7.64
CA PRO A 218 34.45 6.57 -7.04
C PRO A 218 34.39 7.86 -6.21
N ASP A 219 35.31 7.99 -5.25
CA ASP A 219 35.37 9.17 -4.39
C ASP A 219 35.69 10.46 -5.17
N ALA A 220 36.44 10.35 -6.28
CA ALA A 220 36.69 11.47 -7.18
C ALA A 220 35.39 11.99 -7.82
N ASP A 221 34.55 11.09 -8.32
CA ASP A 221 33.24 11.45 -8.91
C ASP A 221 32.30 12.04 -7.86
N ILE A 222 32.30 11.50 -6.63
CA ILE A 222 31.54 12.09 -5.52
C ILE A 222 32.00 13.54 -5.29
N ARG A 223 33.31 13.79 -5.21
CA ARG A 223 33.85 15.14 -5.04
C ARG A 223 33.51 16.06 -6.21
N ALA A 224 33.57 15.57 -7.46
CA ALA A 224 33.19 16.32 -8.66
C ALA A 224 31.70 16.73 -8.61
N VAL A 225 30.81 15.81 -8.20
CA VAL A 225 29.39 16.10 -8.01
C VAL A 225 29.16 17.15 -6.92
N LEU A 226 29.89 17.06 -5.79
CA LEU A 226 29.76 18.04 -4.73
C LEU A 226 30.25 19.42 -5.16
N ALA A 227 31.38 19.52 -5.87
CA ALA A 227 31.86 20.77 -6.46
C ALA A 227 30.83 21.36 -7.45
N ALA A 228 30.36 20.55 -8.42
CA ALA A 228 29.34 20.96 -9.38
C ALA A 228 28.03 21.41 -8.69
N SER A 229 27.66 20.77 -7.57
CA SER A 229 26.48 21.18 -6.81
C SER A 229 26.63 22.52 -6.10
N ALA A 230 27.84 22.90 -5.69
CA ALA A 230 28.09 24.22 -5.11
C ALA A 230 27.88 25.31 -6.16
N ASP A 231 28.37 25.08 -7.38
CA ASP A 231 28.17 26.03 -8.47
C ASP A 231 26.70 26.14 -8.88
N VAL A 232 25.99 25.02 -9.06
CA VAL A 232 24.57 25.02 -9.43
C VAL A 232 23.70 25.65 -8.34
N ASP A 233 24.08 25.48 -7.08
CA ASP A 233 23.44 26.17 -5.95
C ASP A 233 23.60 27.69 -6.09
N ALA A 234 24.83 28.17 -6.31
CA ALA A 234 25.13 29.58 -6.46
C ALA A 234 24.46 30.20 -7.70
N GLU A 235 24.62 29.59 -8.88
CA GLU A 235 24.01 30.01 -10.15
C GLU A 235 22.47 30.06 -10.05
N GLY A 236 21.89 29.09 -9.34
CA GLY A 236 20.45 29.00 -9.15
C GLY A 236 19.92 29.78 -7.95
N ASP A 237 20.77 30.46 -7.19
CA ASP A 237 20.45 31.15 -5.93
C ASP A 237 19.58 30.26 -5.00
N TRP A 238 20.11 29.08 -4.69
CA TRP A 238 19.50 28.13 -3.74
C TRP A 238 19.91 28.41 -2.30
N GLY A 239 20.86 29.34 -2.09
CA GLY A 239 21.35 29.82 -0.81
C GLY A 239 21.96 28.72 0.05
N GLY A 240 22.79 27.87 -0.55
CA GLY A 240 23.61 26.82 0.06
C GLY A 240 22.88 25.50 0.32
N ASP A 241 21.56 25.50 0.36
CA ASP A 241 20.79 24.32 0.78
C ASP A 241 20.75 23.20 -0.28
N LEU A 242 20.88 23.53 -1.57
CA LEU A 242 20.96 22.50 -2.63
C LEU A 242 22.30 21.77 -2.55
N HIS A 243 23.40 22.51 -2.42
CA HIS A 243 24.71 21.93 -2.20
C HIS A 243 24.73 21.07 -0.93
N MET A 244 24.25 21.64 0.18
CA MET A 244 24.19 20.94 1.47
C MET A 244 23.34 19.66 1.38
N LEU A 245 22.27 19.65 0.59
CA LEU A 245 21.48 18.45 0.37
C LEU A 245 22.31 17.31 -0.25
N PHE A 246 23.13 17.60 -1.26
CA PHE A 246 24.00 16.59 -1.87
C PHE A 246 25.13 16.15 -0.93
N VAL A 247 25.69 17.08 -0.16
CA VAL A 247 26.66 16.76 0.91
C VAL A 247 26.05 15.81 1.93
N MET A 248 24.83 16.06 2.40
CA MET A 248 24.14 15.19 3.34
C MET A 248 23.85 13.80 2.75
N LEU A 249 23.45 13.72 1.48
CA LEU A 249 23.25 12.44 0.78
C LEU A 249 24.55 11.63 0.71
N ALA A 250 25.66 12.27 0.35
CA ALA A 250 26.96 11.65 0.21
C ALA A 250 27.56 11.23 1.56
N ALA A 251 27.50 12.11 2.56
CA ALA A 251 28.09 11.90 3.88
C ALA A 251 27.35 10.84 4.72
N THR A 252 26.03 10.72 4.54
CA THR A 252 25.21 9.83 5.38
C THR A 252 24.74 8.54 4.70
N GLY A 253 24.77 8.46 3.36
CA GLY A 253 24.16 7.36 2.60
C GLY A 253 22.63 7.26 2.77
N ALA A 254 22.01 8.30 3.34
CA ALA A 254 20.58 8.32 3.62
C ALA A 254 19.75 8.48 2.32
N ARG A 255 18.49 8.07 2.37
CA ARG A 255 17.55 8.33 1.27
C ARG A 255 17.19 9.81 1.25
N PHE A 256 16.88 10.35 0.07
CA PHE A 256 16.38 11.72 -0.09
C PHE A 256 15.26 12.05 0.92
N SER A 257 14.27 11.18 1.07
CA SER A 257 13.16 11.44 1.99
C SER A 257 13.58 11.53 3.45
N GLN A 258 14.70 10.92 3.84
CA GLN A 258 15.25 11.03 5.19
C GLN A 258 16.04 12.34 5.33
N VAL A 259 16.89 12.67 4.34
CA VAL A 259 17.64 13.95 4.31
C VAL A 259 16.71 15.16 4.28
N ALA A 260 15.63 15.09 3.49
CA ALA A 260 14.61 16.14 3.39
C ALA A 260 13.86 16.42 4.71
N ARG A 261 13.92 15.49 5.67
CA ARG A 261 13.28 15.61 6.98
C ARG A 261 14.25 15.93 8.11
N LEU A 262 15.54 16.09 7.83
CA LEU A 262 16.49 16.51 8.85
C LEU A 262 16.07 17.87 9.39
N THR A 263 16.18 18.01 10.70
CA THR A 263 15.95 19.24 11.44
C THR A 263 17.26 19.79 11.99
N VAL A 264 17.24 21.02 12.47
CA VAL A 264 18.43 21.63 13.11
C VAL A 264 18.88 20.80 14.32
N ALA A 265 17.95 20.22 15.09
CA ALA A 265 18.25 19.37 16.24
C ALA A 265 18.90 18.03 15.89
N ASP A 266 18.83 17.60 14.62
CA ASP A 266 19.45 16.34 14.18
C ASP A 266 20.96 16.47 13.97
N VAL A 267 21.50 17.70 13.95
CA VAL A 267 22.92 17.96 13.79
C VAL A 267 23.60 18.01 15.16
N GLN A 268 24.40 17.00 15.45
CA GLN A 268 25.11 16.86 16.71
C GLN A 268 26.59 17.14 16.51
N VAL A 269 26.92 18.44 16.50
CA VAL A 269 28.25 18.97 16.17
C VAL A 269 29.33 18.39 17.10
N GLU A 270 29.10 18.45 18.42
CA GLU A 270 30.07 17.96 19.42
C GLU A 270 30.35 16.46 19.31
N GLN A 271 29.33 15.68 18.94
CA GLN A 271 29.45 14.22 18.78
C GLN A 271 29.89 13.81 17.37
N GLY A 272 30.07 14.78 16.47
CA GLY A 272 30.45 14.56 15.07
C GLY A 272 29.47 13.69 14.29
N ARG A 273 28.16 13.86 14.51
CA ARG A 273 27.13 12.99 13.92
C ARG A 273 25.86 13.71 13.46
N ILE A 274 25.21 13.12 12.46
CA ILE A 274 23.86 13.49 12.00
C ILE A 274 22.88 12.39 12.43
N MET A 275 21.78 12.78 13.07
CA MET A 275 20.71 11.89 13.48
C MET A 275 19.72 11.73 12.32
N VAL A 276 19.86 10.67 11.53
CA VAL A 276 19.02 10.48 10.34
C VAL A 276 17.69 9.84 10.73
N PRO A 277 16.54 10.45 10.40
CA PRO A 277 15.23 9.90 10.70
C PRO A 277 15.02 8.58 9.94
N VAL A 278 14.39 7.59 10.57
CA VAL A 278 14.08 6.31 9.94
C VAL A 278 13.15 6.47 8.73
N SER A 279 13.22 5.56 7.76
CA SER A 279 12.37 5.59 6.56
C SER A 279 10.89 5.48 6.91
N PHE A 280 10.01 5.94 6.02
CA PHE A 280 8.59 5.60 6.08
C PHE A 280 8.31 4.13 5.75
N LYS A 281 9.32 3.38 5.29
CA LYS A 281 9.19 1.96 4.97
C LYS A 281 9.13 1.13 6.25
N GLY A 282 8.15 0.23 6.33
CA GLY A 282 7.88 -0.65 7.48
C GLY A 282 6.40 -0.58 7.86
N GLN A 283 5.92 -1.57 8.60
CA GLN A 283 4.59 -1.56 9.22
C GLN A 283 4.77 -1.49 10.74
N GLY A 284 3.85 -0.82 11.44
CA GLY A 284 3.88 -0.68 12.90
C GLY A 284 4.77 0.45 13.43
N GLU A 285 4.77 0.62 14.75
CA GLU A 285 5.62 1.57 15.45
C GLU A 285 7.09 1.14 15.37
N LYS A 286 7.97 2.08 15.02
CA LYS A 286 9.40 1.83 14.96
C LYS A 286 10.01 2.06 16.33
N ALA A 287 10.78 1.07 16.82
CA ALA A 287 11.48 1.16 18.10
C ALA A 287 12.45 2.35 18.18
N THR A 288 12.96 2.83 17.04
CA THR A 288 13.84 3.99 16.95
C THR A 288 13.30 5.00 15.95
N THR A 289 13.29 6.28 16.31
CA THR A 289 12.90 7.38 15.41
C THR A 289 14.07 7.87 14.54
N HIS A 290 15.29 7.76 15.05
CA HIS A 290 16.51 8.23 14.39
C HIS A 290 17.64 7.22 14.50
N THR A 291 18.60 7.33 13.59
CA THR A 291 19.80 6.51 13.56
C THR A 291 21.03 7.39 13.31
N ALA A 292 22.06 7.26 14.16
CA ALA A 292 23.23 8.13 14.11
C ALA A 292 24.16 7.80 12.93
N ARG A 293 24.69 8.84 12.27
CA ARG A 293 25.71 8.76 11.22
C ARG A 293 26.87 9.66 11.56
N ARG A 294 28.08 9.10 11.70
CA ARG A 294 29.28 9.92 11.84
C ARG A 294 29.57 10.61 10.51
N VAL A 295 29.98 11.87 10.59
CA VAL A 295 30.37 12.69 9.44
C VAL A 295 31.70 13.38 9.73
N GLY A 296 32.41 13.78 8.68
CA GLY A 296 33.70 14.46 8.80
C GLY A 296 33.58 15.88 9.36
N ALA A 297 34.69 16.40 9.89
CA ALA A 297 34.76 17.76 10.41
C ALA A 297 34.52 18.83 9.33
N ASP A 298 34.88 18.52 8.08
CA ASP A 298 34.59 19.30 6.88
C ASP A 298 33.08 19.49 6.66
N VAL A 299 32.30 18.42 6.77
CA VAL A 299 30.83 18.45 6.66
C VAL A 299 30.21 19.28 7.78
N LEU A 300 30.74 19.14 9.01
CA LEU A 300 30.28 19.91 10.17
C LEU A 300 30.63 21.40 10.08
N ALA A 301 31.81 21.72 9.54
CA ALA A 301 32.19 23.10 9.28
C ALA A 301 31.26 23.74 8.25
N LEU A 302 30.94 23.01 7.18
CA LEU A 302 30.05 23.49 6.12
C LEU A 302 28.61 23.73 6.62
N ILE A 303 28.08 22.88 7.51
CA ILE A 303 26.69 23.00 7.99
C ILE A 303 26.52 24.03 9.10
N LYS A 304 27.60 24.37 9.83
CA LYS A 304 27.54 25.26 11.00
C LYS A 304 26.84 26.61 10.74
N PRO A 305 27.07 27.31 9.61
CA PRO A 305 26.35 28.56 9.31
C PRO A 305 24.83 28.36 9.19
N ALA A 306 24.39 27.20 8.68
CA ALA A 306 22.97 26.89 8.49
C ALA A 306 22.21 26.61 9.79
N LEU A 307 22.92 26.48 10.93
CA LEU A 307 22.34 26.27 12.26
C LEU A 307 22.11 27.57 13.02
N ALA A 308 22.85 28.63 12.69
CA ALA A 308 22.90 29.86 13.46
C ALA A 308 21.52 30.55 13.51
N GLY A 309 21.06 30.86 14.73
CA GLY A 309 19.80 31.58 14.95
C GLY A 309 18.52 30.78 14.70
N ARG A 310 18.61 29.46 14.49
CA ARG A 310 17.46 28.60 14.15
C ARG A 310 17.06 27.69 15.30
N LYS A 311 15.76 27.43 15.42
CA LYS A 311 15.20 26.52 16.43
C LYS A 311 15.37 25.06 16.00
N GLY A 312 15.51 24.18 16.98
CA GLY A 312 15.78 22.75 16.75
C GLY A 312 14.76 22.03 15.86
N HIS A 313 13.47 22.40 15.93
CA HIS A 313 12.41 21.76 15.13
C HIS A 313 12.34 22.25 13.68
N GLU A 314 13.09 23.29 13.32
CA GLU A 314 13.05 23.82 11.96
C GLU A 314 13.71 22.84 10.98
N PRO A 315 13.20 22.72 9.73
CA PRO A 315 13.83 21.90 8.71
C PRO A 315 15.25 22.37 8.42
N LEU A 316 16.24 21.49 8.52
CA LEU A 316 17.64 21.83 8.28
C LEU A 316 17.81 22.43 6.88
N LEU A 317 17.26 21.75 5.87
CA LEU A 317 17.38 22.11 4.46
C LEU A 317 16.06 22.69 3.94
N ARG A 318 16.13 23.84 3.30
CA ARG A 318 15.00 24.49 2.64
C ARG A 318 15.29 24.64 1.15
N ARG A 319 14.26 24.94 0.38
CA ARG A 319 14.38 25.27 -1.04
C ARG A 319 13.53 26.49 -1.35
N PRO A 320 13.88 27.25 -2.39
CA PRO A 320 12.97 28.25 -2.92
C PRO A 320 11.62 27.63 -3.28
N ARG A 321 10.57 28.42 -3.20
CA ARG A 321 9.23 28.13 -3.69
C ARG A 321 8.93 29.15 -4.78
N TRP A 322 8.30 28.66 -5.84
CA TRP A 322 7.98 29.47 -6.99
C TRP A 322 6.49 29.78 -6.96
N ARG A 323 6.15 31.05 -7.15
CA ARG A 323 4.77 31.51 -7.33
C ARG A 323 4.59 31.99 -8.75
N GLN A 324 3.52 31.53 -9.39
CA GLN A 324 3.15 32.01 -10.71
C GLN A 324 2.54 33.42 -10.57
N THR A 325 3.11 34.38 -11.28
CA THR A 325 2.65 35.78 -11.26
C THR A 325 2.06 36.23 -12.60
N GLY A 326 2.15 35.39 -13.64
CA GLY A 326 1.53 35.60 -14.94
C GLY A 326 1.57 34.34 -15.80
N PRO A 327 1.07 34.40 -17.06
CA PRO A 327 1.23 33.31 -18.01
C PRO A 327 2.73 32.99 -18.21
N ALA A 328 3.14 31.78 -17.85
CA ALA A 328 4.54 31.31 -17.89
C ALA A 328 5.58 32.09 -17.05
N THR A 329 5.19 33.13 -16.30
CA THR A 329 6.09 33.88 -15.41
C THR A 329 6.05 33.33 -13.99
N TRP A 330 7.21 32.93 -13.48
CA TRP A 330 7.38 32.40 -12.14
C TRP A 330 8.45 33.18 -11.40
N ILE A 331 8.16 33.62 -10.19
CA ILE A 331 9.13 34.28 -9.31
C ILE A 331 9.41 33.40 -8.08
N LYS A 332 10.61 33.52 -7.53
CA LYS A 332 10.89 32.98 -6.20
C LYS A 332 10.15 33.83 -5.18
N ASP A 333 9.37 33.17 -4.33
CA ASP A 333 8.44 33.82 -3.41
C ASP A 333 8.82 33.59 -1.95
N SER A 334 9.11 32.35 -1.60
CA SER A 334 9.44 31.96 -0.22
C SER A 334 10.42 30.78 -0.20
N ARG A 335 10.84 30.35 0.98
CA ARG A 335 11.61 29.11 1.17
C ARG A 335 10.83 28.14 2.04
N GLY A 336 10.77 26.87 1.64
CA GLY A 336 10.07 25.81 2.37
C GLY A 336 10.89 24.51 2.42
N PRO A 337 10.43 23.50 3.19
CA PRO A 337 11.12 22.21 3.29
C PRO A 337 11.11 21.48 1.94
N TRP A 338 12.00 20.50 1.78
CA TRP A 338 11.93 19.54 0.68
C TRP A 338 10.82 18.49 0.96
N ILE A 339 10.08 18.09 -0.07
CA ILE A 339 8.91 17.19 0.07
C ILE A 339 9.08 15.96 -0.82
N ASN A 340 9.31 16.16 -2.11
CA ASN A 340 9.24 15.11 -3.11
C ASN A 340 10.57 14.94 -3.84
N ALA A 341 10.98 13.69 -4.09
CA ALA A 341 12.23 13.41 -4.81
C ALA A 341 12.24 13.95 -6.25
N SER A 342 11.07 14.19 -6.85
CA SER A 342 10.95 14.85 -8.15
C SER A 342 11.44 16.30 -8.13
N GLU A 343 11.46 16.96 -6.95
CA GLU A 343 12.03 18.30 -6.78
C GLU A 343 13.55 18.31 -7.06
N LEU A 344 14.23 17.16 -6.97
CA LEU A 344 15.63 17.03 -7.37
C LEU A 344 15.85 16.82 -8.87
N SER A 345 14.83 16.47 -9.66
CA SER A 345 15.06 16.05 -11.04
C SER A 345 15.76 17.11 -11.90
N ARG A 346 15.35 18.38 -11.76
CA ARG A 346 15.97 19.51 -12.46
C ARG A 346 17.38 19.83 -11.94
N PRO A 347 17.58 20.12 -10.64
CA PRO A 347 18.92 20.44 -10.15
C PRO A 347 19.89 19.26 -10.28
N TRP A 348 19.46 18.02 -10.07
CA TRP A 348 20.31 16.85 -10.31
C TRP A 348 20.79 16.77 -11.76
N ARG A 349 19.91 17.03 -12.74
CA ARG A 349 20.32 17.06 -14.15
C ARG A 349 21.41 18.09 -14.40
N ALA A 350 21.29 19.29 -13.83
CA ALA A 350 22.29 20.35 -13.98
C ALA A 350 23.63 19.94 -13.34
N VAL A 351 23.60 19.49 -12.08
CA VAL A 351 24.79 19.03 -11.34
C VAL A 351 25.48 17.88 -12.07
N ARG A 352 24.72 16.87 -12.52
CA ARG A 352 25.26 15.70 -13.22
C ARG A 352 25.93 16.07 -14.53
N ILE A 353 25.34 16.98 -15.31
CA ILE A 353 25.96 17.48 -16.56
C ILE A 353 27.26 18.22 -16.24
N LYS A 354 27.24 19.08 -15.22
CA LYS A 354 28.42 19.87 -14.82
C LYS A 354 29.53 19.01 -14.21
N ALA A 355 29.17 17.90 -13.56
CA ALA A 355 30.10 16.88 -13.06
C ALA A 355 30.49 15.82 -14.12
N GLU A 356 30.07 15.99 -15.37
CA GLU A 356 30.40 15.10 -16.50
C GLU A 356 30.03 13.62 -16.30
N LEU A 357 28.98 13.37 -15.50
CA LEU A 357 28.51 12.01 -15.24
C LEU A 357 27.53 11.51 -16.30
N SER A 358 27.52 10.19 -16.50
CA SER A 358 26.59 9.51 -17.41
C SER A 358 25.12 9.83 -17.10
N ALA A 359 24.31 9.92 -18.15
CA ALA A 359 22.92 10.34 -18.06
C ALA A 359 22.00 9.40 -17.25
N ASP A 360 22.43 8.17 -16.99
CA ASP A 360 21.71 7.18 -16.19
C ASP A 360 22.01 7.28 -14.69
N VAL A 361 23.06 8.02 -14.28
CA VAL A 361 23.42 8.17 -12.86
C VAL A 361 22.32 8.95 -12.13
N VAL A 362 21.85 8.39 -11.01
CA VAL A 362 20.82 8.98 -10.16
C VAL A 362 21.36 9.32 -8.77
N PRO A 363 20.73 10.23 -8.00
CA PRO A 363 21.20 10.57 -6.65
C PRO A 363 21.28 9.37 -5.69
N TYR A 364 20.55 8.29 -5.99
CA TYR A 364 20.59 7.06 -5.20
C TYR A 364 21.95 6.35 -5.26
N ALA A 365 22.82 6.71 -6.22
CA ALA A 365 24.19 6.23 -6.30
C ALA A 365 25.05 6.60 -5.08
N PHE A 366 24.81 7.75 -4.43
CA PHE A 366 25.50 8.11 -3.19
C PHE A 366 25.32 7.06 -2.09
N ARG A 367 24.10 6.53 -1.99
CA ARG A 367 23.78 5.48 -1.03
C ARG A 367 24.45 4.16 -1.38
N HIS A 368 24.45 3.76 -2.66
CA HIS A 368 25.18 2.57 -3.09
C HIS A 368 26.67 2.69 -2.78
N SER A 369 27.25 3.85 -3.06
CA SER A 369 28.65 4.16 -2.82
C SER A 369 28.99 4.12 -1.32
N SER A 370 28.14 4.70 -0.46
CA SER A 370 28.34 4.68 1.00
C SER A 370 28.27 3.25 1.58
N ILE A 371 27.32 2.43 1.12
CA ILE A 371 27.22 1.01 1.51
C ILE A 371 28.49 0.26 1.09
N VAL A 372 28.89 0.38 -0.18
CA VAL A 372 30.05 -0.34 -0.70
C VAL A 372 31.34 0.11 -0.04
N ARG A 373 31.51 1.41 0.24
CA ARG A 373 32.64 1.93 1.00
C ARG A 373 32.70 1.28 2.39
N GLY A 374 31.59 1.29 3.13
CA GLY A 374 31.56 0.67 4.46
C GLY A 374 31.90 -0.83 4.44
N LEU A 375 31.41 -1.57 3.44
CA LEU A 375 31.73 -2.99 3.28
C LEU A 375 33.22 -3.22 2.94
N ARG A 376 33.79 -2.42 2.04
CA ARG A 376 35.22 -2.48 1.66
C ARG A 376 36.15 -2.18 2.82
N GLU A 377 35.75 -1.26 3.71
CA GLU A 377 36.48 -0.98 4.96
C GLU A 377 36.28 -2.06 6.04
N GLY A 378 35.64 -3.19 5.71
CA GLY A 378 35.44 -4.31 6.63
C GLY A 378 34.41 -4.05 7.74
N LEU A 379 33.54 -3.03 7.60
CA LEU A 379 32.50 -2.80 8.60
C LEU A 379 31.51 -3.98 8.64
N PRO A 380 31.07 -4.44 9.83
CA PRO A 380 30.13 -5.54 9.93
C PRO A 380 28.84 -5.28 9.13
N VAL A 381 28.36 -6.28 8.37
CA VAL A 381 27.14 -6.16 7.54
C VAL A 381 25.95 -5.63 8.33
N ARG A 382 25.78 -6.06 9.58
CA ARG A 382 24.73 -5.58 10.48
C ARG A 382 24.87 -4.08 10.79
N LEU A 383 26.09 -3.59 10.99
CA LEU A 383 26.36 -2.18 11.22
C LEU A 383 26.04 -1.36 9.96
N VAL A 384 26.51 -1.79 8.79
CA VAL A 384 26.22 -1.12 7.51
C VAL A 384 24.71 -1.11 7.25
N ALA A 385 24.00 -2.21 7.52
CA ALA A 385 22.56 -2.31 7.37
C ALA A 385 21.82 -1.33 8.28
N ALA A 386 22.18 -1.26 9.56
CA ALA A 386 21.63 -0.31 10.52
C ALA A 386 21.94 1.15 10.12
N GLN A 387 23.15 1.41 9.63
CA GLN A 387 23.57 2.70 9.08
C GLN A 387 22.86 3.08 7.77
N HIS A 388 22.14 2.17 7.16
CA HIS A 388 21.41 2.49 5.95
C HIS A 388 19.91 2.30 6.12
N ASP A 389 19.42 2.01 7.33
CA ASP A 389 18.00 1.76 7.58
C ASP A 389 17.46 0.72 6.57
N THR A 390 18.14 -0.43 6.55
CA THR A 390 17.85 -1.61 5.74
C THR A 390 18.21 -2.87 6.54
N SER A 391 17.82 -4.05 6.07
CA SER A 391 18.17 -5.33 6.71
C SER A 391 19.47 -5.91 6.16
N SER A 392 20.16 -6.73 6.97
CA SER A 392 21.34 -7.49 6.53
C SER A 392 21.03 -8.37 5.32
N ALA A 393 19.87 -9.04 5.31
CA ALA A 393 19.41 -9.83 4.17
C ALA A 393 19.29 -9.02 2.87
N MET A 394 18.92 -7.73 2.96
CA MET A 394 18.92 -6.84 1.78
C MET A 394 20.33 -6.43 1.37
N ILE A 395 21.27 -6.26 2.31
CA ILE A 395 22.67 -5.99 1.99
C ILE A 395 23.29 -7.21 1.30
N GLU A 396 23.17 -8.39 1.90
CA GLU A 396 23.66 -9.66 1.35
C GLU A 396 23.09 -9.91 -0.05
N LYS A 397 21.77 -9.74 -0.24
CA LYS A 397 21.13 -9.97 -1.55
C LYS A 397 21.66 -9.05 -2.67
N HIS A 398 21.99 -7.80 -2.37
CA HIS A 398 22.26 -6.77 -3.38
C HIS A 398 23.73 -6.38 -3.51
N TYR A 399 24.55 -6.69 -2.51
CA TYR A 399 25.95 -6.29 -2.43
C TYR A 399 26.88 -7.48 -2.15
N ALA A 400 26.41 -8.72 -2.33
CA ALA A 400 27.19 -9.94 -2.10
C ALA A 400 28.60 -9.88 -2.71
N ALA A 401 28.72 -9.44 -3.97
CA ALA A 401 30.01 -9.32 -4.65
C ALA A 401 31.01 -8.46 -3.86
N TYR A 402 30.59 -7.27 -3.41
CA TYR A 402 31.44 -6.37 -2.62
C TYR A 402 31.73 -6.89 -1.21
N ILE A 403 30.86 -7.73 -0.64
CA ILE A 403 31.14 -8.41 0.62
C ILE A 403 32.27 -9.43 0.41
N VAL A 404 32.18 -10.24 -0.64
CA VAL A 404 33.21 -11.25 -0.96
C VAL A 404 34.54 -10.57 -1.22
N ASP A 405 34.58 -9.54 -2.07
CA ASP A 405 35.80 -8.79 -2.38
C ASP A 405 36.46 -8.20 -1.13
N ALA A 406 35.67 -7.61 -0.23
CA ALA A 406 36.19 -7.01 1.01
C ALA A 406 36.70 -8.06 2.00
N MET A 407 36.05 -9.22 2.06
CA MET A 407 36.46 -10.31 2.94
C MET A 407 37.69 -11.05 2.40
N ASP A 408 37.96 -11.01 1.10
CA ASP A 408 39.16 -11.60 0.50
C ASP A 408 40.44 -10.93 1.02
N GLU A 409 40.48 -9.59 1.09
CA GLU A 409 41.61 -8.87 1.69
C GLU A 409 41.81 -9.23 3.17
N LEU A 410 40.71 -9.37 3.91
CA LEU A 410 40.74 -9.77 5.32
C LEU A 410 41.21 -11.22 5.48
N ALA A 411 40.77 -12.13 4.60
CA ALA A 411 41.19 -13.52 4.55
C ALA A 411 42.68 -13.63 4.20
N GLY A 412 43.18 -12.77 3.32
CA GLY A 412 44.61 -12.65 2.99
C GLY A 412 45.49 -12.42 4.22
N ARG A 413 45.00 -11.66 5.22
CA ARG A 413 45.73 -11.42 6.49
C ARG A 413 45.83 -12.68 7.37
N ALA A 414 44.95 -13.66 7.18
CA ALA A 414 44.98 -14.93 7.92
C ALA A 414 45.86 -15.99 7.24
N VAL A 415 46.40 -15.70 6.04
CA VAL A 415 47.29 -16.62 5.33
C VAL A 415 48.64 -16.69 6.06
N VAL A 416 48.98 -17.87 6.54
CA VAL A 416 50.29 -18.16 7.15
C VAL A 416 51.24 -18.74 6.09
N PRO A 417 52.53 -18.36 6.09
CA PRO A 417 53.52 -19.02 5.23
C PRO A 417 53.66 -20.49 5.62
N LEU A 418 53.40 -21.41 4.69
CA LEU A 418 53.52 -22.86 4.91
C LEU A 418 54.83 -23.46 4.37
N LEU A 419 55.62 -22.66 3.65
CA LEU A 419 56.91 -23.05 3.08
C LEU A 419 58.01 -22.17 3.68
N SER A 420 59.19 -22.76 3.90
CA SER A 420 60.31 -22.20 4.64
C SER A 420 60.69 -20.78 4.20
N ALA A 421 60.72 -19.84 5.15
CA ALA A 421 61.29 -18.52 4.93
C ALA A 421 62.77 -18.64 4.50
N PRO A 422 63.31 -17.70 3.70
CA PRO A 422 64.73 -17.71 3.36
C PRO A 422 65.56 -17.68 4.64
N VAL A 423 66.44 -18.68 4.78
CA VAL A 423 67.39 -18.76 5.89
C VAL A 423 68.24 -17.50 5.86
N ALA A 424 68.16 -16.68 6.91
CA ALA A 424 69.08 -15.56 7.07
C ALA A 424 70.52 -16.12 7.08
N PRO A 425 71.39 -15.74 6.13
CA PRO A 425 72.77 -16.23 6.15
C PRO A 425 73.44 -15.73 7.44
N LEU A 426 73.99 -16.66 8.21
CA LEU A 426 74.82 -16.34 9.37
C LEU A 426 75.99 -15.49 8.89
N THR A 427 76.04 -14.23 9.34
CA THR A 427 77.21 -13.38 9.14
C THR A 427 78.31 -13.93 10.03
N GLN A 428 79.37 -14.44 9.43
CA GLN A 428 80.57 -14.84 10.16
C GLN A 428 81.18 -13.55 10.73
N VAL A 429 81.17 -13.42 12.06
CA VAL A 429 81.92 -12.37 12.74
C VAL A 429 83.33 -12.92 12.86
N ASP A 430 84.26 -12.40 12.06
CA ASP A 430 85.67 -12.72 12.20
C ASP A 430 86.12 -12.29 13.61
N ALA A 431 86.69 -13.24 14.35
CA ALA A 431 87.21 -13.00 15.69
C ALA A 431 88.63 -12.40 15.59
N ALA A 432 88.75 -11.15 16.06
CA ALA A 432 89.95 -10.37 16.39
C ALA A 432 90.98 -10.10 15.29
#